data_AF-G7KDQ2-F1
#
_entry.id   AF-G7KDQ2-F1
#
_cell.length_a   1.000
_cell.length_b   1.000
_cell.length_c   1.000
_cell.angle_alpha   90.00
_cell.angle_beta   90.00
_cell.angle_gamma   90.00
#
_symmetry.space_group_name_H-M   'P 1'
#
loop_
_entity.id
_entity.type
_entity.pdbx_description
1 polymer ?
#
loop_
_entity_poly.entity_id
_entity_poly.type
_entity_poly.pdbx_seq_one_letter_code
_entity_poly.pdbx_strand_id
1 'polypeptide(L)'
;MHPSNTLLSDTIGLFLLVVEVSAIKKTGPDNLEVALLLQAYMMDLKAQFDGPAQAYVVEARLDKGRGPLVTTIVKVVCGQHAVEGSQWGKIRSTKDAAGRLTQRATPAMPVEIEGIRGLPMAGDDVIVVHSEERAKFLDMCMAHMTCVYELHVRRGKFAAKSPLVTLCIKL
;
A
#
# COMPACT_ATOMS: atom_id res chain seq x y z
N MET A 1 12.40 -13.93 36.91
CA MET A 1 12.61 -15.07 36.01
C MET A 1 11.49 -15.02 34.97
N HIS A 2 11.69 -14.24 33.91
CA HIS A 2 10.72 -14.10 32.81
C HIS A 2 11.19 -14.98 31.64
N PRO A 3 10.41 -16.01 31.25
CA PRO A 3 10.73 -16.82 30.09
C PRO A 3 10.24 -16.10 28.81
N SER A 4 10.71 -16.58 27.65
CA SER A 4 10.37 -16.17 26.28
C SER A 4 10.87 -14.81 25.79
N ASN A 5 12.16 -14.76 25.43
CA ASN A 5 12.66 -14.04 24.24
C ASN A 5 13.95 -14.74 23.77
N THR A 6 13.79 -15.94 23.21
CA THR A 6 14.90 -16.82 22.76
C THR A 6 15.54 -16.36 21.44
N LEU A 7 15.26 -15.14 20.95
CA LEU A 7 15.94 -14.59 19.78
C LEU A 7 17.08 -13.62 20.13
N LEU A 8 17.43 -13.49 21.42
CA LEU A 8 18.39 -12.49 21.90
C LEU A 8 19.78 -13.03 22.28
N SER A 9 20.07 -14.33 22.16
CA SER A 9 21.36 -14.85 22.67
C SER A 9 22.52 -14.80 21.68
N ASP A 10 22.28 -14.75 20.37
CA ASP A 10 23.35 -14.98 19.38
C ASP A 10 23.58 -13.74 18.51
N THR A 11 23.93 -12.62 19.14
CA THR A 11 24.42 -11.38 18.49
C THR A 11 25.83 -11.55 17.90
N ILE A 12 26.19 -12.76 17.46
CA ILE A 12 27.50 -13.08 16.90
C ILE A 12 27.32 -13.25 15.39
N GLY A 13 27.09 -12.14 14.67
CA GLY A 13 27.22 -12.11 13.20
C GLY A 13 26.10 -11.48 12.36
N LEU A 14 25.08 -10.85 12.94
CA LEU A 14 23.95 -10.25 12.18
C LEU A 14 23.88 -8.72 12.32
N PHE A 15 23.54 -8.05 11.21
CA PHE A 15 23.29 -6.59 11.12
C PHE A 15 21.94 -6.19 11.75
N LEU A 16 21.68 -6.58 13.00
CA LEU A 16 20.43 -6.27 13.70
C LEU A 16 20.68 -5.15 14.73
N LEU A 17 19.96 -4.03 14.59
CA LEU A 17 19.98 -2.94 15.58
C LEU A 17 18.98 -3.25 16.71
N VAL A 18 19.44 -3.17 17.97
CA VAL A 18 18.63 -3.40 19.17
C VAL A 18 18.68 -2.17 20.07
N VAL A 19 17.52 -1.65 20.47
CA VAL A 19 17.39 -0.47 21.34
C VAL A 19 16.43 -0.78 22.48
N GLU A 20 16.85 -0.54 23.72
CA GLU A 20 16.00 -0.69 24.90
C GLU A 20 15.06 0.52 25.04
N VAL A 21 13.76 0.25 25.16
CA VAL A 21 12.73 1.29 25.29
C VAL A 21 11.72 0.94 26.39
N SER A 22 11.16 1.96 27.03
CA SER A 22 10.05 1.82 27.97
C SER A 22 8.98 2.86 27.70
N ALA A 23 7.81 2.41 27.22
CA ALA A 23 6.67 3.28 26.96
C ALA A 23 6.09 3.89 28.25
N ILE A 24 6.09 3.14 29.36
CA ILE A 24 5.56 3.60 30.66
C ILE A 24 6.47 4.67 31.26
N LYS A 25 7.78 4.42 31.26
CA LYS A 25 8.77 5.36 31.80
C LYS A 25 9.14 6.47 30.81
N LYS A 26 8.65 6.40 29.56
CA LYS A 26 8.99 7.29 28.44
C LYS A 26 10.51 7.45 28.23
N THR A 27 11.23 6.33 28.33
CA THR A 27 12.70 6.28 28.15
C THR A 27 13.04 5.50 26.90
N GLY A 28 14.08 5.93 26.19
CA GLY A 28 14.53 5.32 24.94
C GLY A 28 13.89 5.75 23.60
N PRO A 29 12.83 6.59 23.50
CA PRO A 29 12.30 6.95 22.17
C PRO A 29 13.31 7.74 21.32
N ASP A 30 14.10 8.62 21.93
CA ASP A 30 15.13 9.40 21.20
C ASP A 30 16.22 8.48 20.61
N ASN A 31 16.64 7.48 21.37
CA ASN A 31 17.61 6.49 20.91
C ASN A 31 17.04 5.61 19.78
N LEU A 32 15.73 5.29 19.85
CA LEU A 32 15.04 4.53 18.82
C LEU A 32 14.93 5.34 17.51
N GLU A 33 14.62 6.64 17.61
CA GLU A 33 14.54 7.54 16.47
C GLU A 33 15.89 7.63 15.75
N VAL A 34 16.98 7.86 16.49
CA VAL A 34 18.33 7.92 15.92
C VAL A 34 18.71 6.60 15.25
N ALA A 35 18.40 5.45 15.87
CA ALA A 35 18.67 4.14 15.29
C ALA A 35 17.87 3.90 13.99
N LEU A 36 16.61 4.32 13.95
CA LEU A 36 15.76 4.20 12.77
C LEU A 36 16.26 5.08 11.61
N LEU A 37 16.65 6.33 11.91
CA LEU A 37 17.23 7.24 10.92
C LEU A 37 18.56 6.73 10.38
N LEU A 38 19.42 6.18 11.24
CA LEU A 38 20.68 5.57 10.83
C LEU A 38 20.44 4.39 9.88
N GLN A 39 19.49 3.51 10.22
CA GLN A 39 19.13 2.38 9.37
C GLN A 39 18.57 2.85 8.02
N ALA A 40 17.67 3.84 8.01
CA ALA A 40 17.11 4.39 6.77
C ALA A 40 18.19 5.01 5.87
N TYR A 41 19.18 5.69 6.47
CA TYR A 41 20.31 6.24 5.75
C TYR A 41 21.18 5.14 5.13
N MET A 42 21.48 4.06 5.87
CA MET A 42 22.23 2.92 5.35
C MET A 42 21.51 2.19 4.21
N MET A 43 20.17 2.19 4.22
CA MET A 43 19.35 1.59 3.16
C MET A 43 19.21 2.46 1.90
N ASP A 44 19.66 3.72 1.93
CA ASP A 44 19.56 4.69 0.81
C ASP A 44 18.16 4.70 0.16
N LEU A 45 17.12 4.82 0.99
CA LEU A 45 15.72 4.80 0.53
C LEU A 45 15.42 5.97 -0.41
N LYS A 46 15.04 5.66 -1.65
CA LYS A 46 14.70 6.63 -2.70
C LYS A 46 13.24 6.49 -3.13
N ALA A 47 12.66 7.61 -3.55
CA ALA A 47 11.32 7.65 -4.11
C ALA A 47 11.32 8.36 -5.46
N GLN A 48 10.44 7.91 -6.36
CA GLN A 48 10.19 8.54 -7.66
C GLN A 48 9.04 9.54 -7.52
N PHE A 49 9.20 10.73 -8.10
CA PHE A 49 8.17 11.78 -8.09
C PHE A 49 7.42 11.88 -9.42
N ASP A 50 7.95 11.24 -10.45
CA ASP A 50 7.50 11.22 -11.82
C ASP A 50 7.08 9.80 -12.24
N GLY A 51 6.20 9.72 -13.23
CA GLY A 51 5.65 8.47 -13.73
C GLY A 51 4.16 8.27 -13.41
N PRO A 52 3.59 7.10 -13.78
CA PRO A 52 2.21 6.80 -13.51
C PRO A 52 1.99 6.71 -12.01
N ALA A 53 0.99 7.46 -11.55
CA ALA A 53 0.65 7.55 -10.14
C ALA A 53 0.19 6.19 -9.60
N GLN A 54 0.82 5.75 -8.51
CA GLN A 54 0.61 4.44 -7.89
C GLN A 54 0.54 4.58 -6.38
N ALA A 55 -0.30 3.76 -5.74
CA ALA A 55 -0.41 3.67 -4.29
C ALA A 55 -0.74 2.23 -3.86
N TYR A 56 -0.49 1.93 -2.58
CA TYR A 56 -0.82 0.65 -1.97
C TYR A 56 -1.91 0.83 -0.92
N VAL A 57 -2.87 -0.08 -0.88
CA VAL A 57 -3.94 -0.03 0.10
C VAL A 57 -3.50 -0.62 1.42
N VAL A 58 -3.63 0.19 2.47
CA VAL A 58 -3.37 -0.25 3.84
C VAL A 58 -4.64 -0.82 4.45
N GLU A 59 -5.74 -0.09 4.31
CA GLU A 59 -7.04 -0.46 4.86
C GLU A 59 -8.16 0.16 4.03
N ALA A 60 -9.31 -0.49 4.04
CA ALA A 60 -10.52 -0.01 3.40
C ALA A 60 -11.72 -0.25 4.31
N ARG A 61 -12.61 0.74 4.41
CA ARG A 61 -13.83 0.68 5.20
C ARG A 61 -15.00 1.38 4.52
N LEU A 62 -16.22 0.97 4.84
CA LEU A 62 -17.44 1.63 4.36
C LEU A 62 -17.98 2.55 5.45
N ASP A 63 -18.05 3.86 5.16
CA ASP A 63 -18.54 4.86 6.10
C ASP A 63 -19.96 5.32 5.73
N LYS A 64 -20.82 5.49 6.74
CA LYS A 64 -22.22 5.86 6.56
C LYS A 64 -22.33 7.33 6.16
N GLY A 65 -22.51 7.57 4.86
CA GLY A 65 -22.73 8.90 4.27
C GLY A 65 -21.57 9.36 3.39
N ARG A 66 -20.34 8.94 3.69
CA ARG A 66 -19.16 9.22 2.85
C ARG A 66 -18.95 8.15 1.76
N GLY A 67 -19.45 6.94 2.00
CA GLY A 67 -19.26 5.79 1.11
C GLY A 67 -17.94 5.08 1.43
N PRO A 68 -17.34 4.38 0.45
CA PRO A 68 -16.06 3.69 0.64
C PRO A 68 -14.94 4.70 0.93
N LEU A 69 -14.21 4.45 2.02
CA LEU A 69 -13.01 5.15 2.43
C LEU A 69 -11.84 4.18 2.36
N VAL A 70 -10.75 4.62 1.74
CA VAL A 70 -9.57 3.80 1.54
C VAL A 70 -8.35 4.55 2.02
N THR A 71 -7.60 3.99 2.96
CA THR A 71 -6.31 4.53 3.39
C THR A 71 -5.22 3.89 2.56
N THR A 72 -4.45 4.73 1.86
CA THR A 72 -3.41 4.29 0.94
C THR A 72 -2.08 4.93 1.26
N ILE A 73 -0.97 4.23 0.98
CA ILE A 73 0.38 4.80 1.00
C ILE A 73 0.79 5.07 -0.44
N VAL A 74 1.11 6.34 -0.73
CA VAL A 74 1.44 6.77 -2.08
C VAL A 74 2.86 6.36 -2.45
N LYS A 75 3.04 5.73 -3.60
CA LYS A 75 4.35 5.40 -4.18
C LYS A 75 4.83 6.49 -5.12
N VAL A 76 3.92 6.99 -5.98
CA VAL A 76 4.16 8.06 -6.96
C VAL A 76 2.98 9.02 -6.94
N VAL A 77 3.26 10.32 -7.01
CA VAL A 77 2.32 11.44 -6.78
C VAL A 77 0.96 11.23 -7.47
N CYS A 78 -0.12 11.23 -6.69
CA CYS A 78 -1.47 10.99 -7.19
C CYS A 78 -2.05 12.18 -7.99
N GLY A 79 -2.65 11.87 -9.15
CA GLY A 79 -3.58 12.73 -9.89
C GLY A 79 -5.04 12.54 -9.47
N GLN A 80 -5.99 12.92 -10.35
CA GLN A 80 -7.42 13.10 -10.01
C GLN A 80 -8.32 11.84 -10.17
N HIS A 81 -7.92 10.77 -10.87
CA HIS A 81 -8.79 9.59 -11.09
C HIS A 81 -8.07 8.28 -10.75
N ALA A 82 -8.67 7.40 -9.96
CA ALA A 82 -8.04 6.16 -9.47
C ALA A 82 -8.75 4.90 -9.99
N VAL A 83 -7.95 3.89 -10.32
CA VAL A 83 -8.35 2.52 -10.65
C VAL A 83 -7.69 1.60 -9.63
N GLU A 84 -8.42 0.61 -9.15
CA GLU A 84 -7.95 -0.30 -8.13
C GLU A 84 -8.41 -1.71 -8.46
N GLY A 85 -7.47 -2.57 -8.86
CA GLY A 85 -7.78 -3.95 -9.24
C GLY A 85 -8.93 -4.05 -10.27
N SER A 86 -10.07 -4.58 -9.83
CA SER A 86 -11.31 -4.78 -10.60
C SER A 86 -12.43 -3.78 -10.29
N GLN A 87 -12.07 -2.63 -9.70
CA GLN A 87 -12.98 -1.56 -9.35
C GLN A 87 -12.37 -0.21 -9.73
N TRP A 88 -13.17 0.68 -10.30
CA TRP A 88 -12.73 2.03 -10.65
C TRP A 88 -13.62 3.08 -10.00
N GLY A 89 -13.04 4.23 -9.66
CA GLY A 89 -13.83 5.34 -9.16
C GLY A 89 -13.15 6.69 -9.36
N LYS A 90 -13.95 7.74 -9.21
CA LYS A 90 -13.44 9.11 -9.27
C LYS A 90 -13.09 9.54 -7.86
N ILE A 91 -11.85 9.99 -7.66
CA ILE A 91 -11.43 10.57 -6.38
C ILE A 91 -12.26 11.83 -6.15
N ARG A 92 -13.08 11.82 -5.11
CA ARG A 92 -13.88 12.98 -4.70
C ARG A 92 -13.07 13.93 -3.84
N SER A 93 -12.25 13.36 -2.96
CA SER A 93 -11.52 14.07 -1.94
C SER A 93 -10.40 13.18 -1.42
N THR A 94 -9.30 13.82 -1.02
CA THR A 94 -8.12 13.17 -0.45
C THR A 94 -7.75 13.92 0.82
N LYS A 95 -7.52 13.18 1.92
CA LYS A 95 -7.13 13.72 3.21
C LYS A 95 -5.80 13.15 3.67
N ASP A 96 -5.00 13.96 4.35
CA ASP A 96 -3.78 13.50 5.01
C ASP A 96 -4.08 12.76 6.33
N ALA A 97 -3.03 12.25 6.97
CA ALA A 97 -3.13 11.60 8.28
C ALA A 97 -3.68 12.50 9.41
N ALA A 98 -3.64 13.83 9.24
CA ALA A 98 -4.23 14.79 10.16
C ALA A 98 -5.69 15.14 9.81
N GLY A 99 -6.26 14.51 8.78
CA GLY A 99 -7.63 14.73 8.31
C GLY A 99 -7.81 16.01 7.46
N ARG A 100 -6.72 16.68 7.07
CA ARG A 100 -6.76 17.90 6.25
C ARG A 100 -6.85 17.55 4.78
N LEU A 101 -7.67 18.31 4.05
CA LEU A 101 -7.78 18.15 2.60
C LEU A 101 -6.45 18.48 1.94
N THR A 102 -5.96 17.54 1.12
CA THR A 102 -4.68 17.66 0.44
C THR A 102 -4.89 17.40 -1.05
N GLN A 103 -4.43 18.34 -1.89
CA GLN A 103 -4.55 18.20 -3.35
C GLN A 103 -3.43 17.35 -3.96
N ARG A 104 -2.31 17.20 -3.24
CA ARG A 104 -1.12 16.51 -3.75
C ARG A 104 -0.50 15.67 -2.65
N ALA A 105 -0.46 14.36 -2.88
CA ALA A 105 0.22 13.42 -2.00
C ALA A 105 1.66 13.21 -2.47
N THR A 106 2.61 13.25 -1.54
CA THR A 106 4.01 12.90 -1.82
C THR A 106 4.25 11.41 -1.64
N PRO A 107 5.31 10.84 -2.24
CA PRO A 107 5.69 9.46 -1.96
C PRO A 107 5.85 9.19 -0.46
N ALA A 108 5.53 7.97 -0.03
CA ALA A 108 5.45 7.50 1.36
C ALA A 108 4.40 8.20 2.24
N MET A 109 3.68 9.20 1.74
CA MET A 109 2.63 9.87 2.51
C MET A 109 1.38 8.97 2.57
N PRO A 110 0.85 8.69 3.78
CA PRO A 110 -0.45 8.04 3.92
C PRO A 110 -1.57 9.04 3.62
N VAL A 111 -2.54 8.63 2.80
CA VAL A 111 -3.70 9.44 2.43
C VAL A 111 -5.00 8.64 2.45
N GLU A 112 -6.06 9.24 2.98
CA GLU A 112 -7.42 8.71 2.92
C GLU A 112 -8.10 9.22 1.64
N ILE A 113 -8.53 8.30 0.79
CA ILE A 113 -9.19 8.56 -0.50
C ILE A 113 -10.68 8.25 -0.38
N GLU A 114 -11.50 9.14 -0.92
CA GLU A 114 -12.96 8.99 -0.97
C GLU A 114 -13.45 8.94 -2.42
N GLY A 115 -14.51 8.17 -2.68
CA GLY A 115 -15.22 8.16 -3.97
C GLY A 115 -14.87 7.01 -4.92
N ILE A 116 -14.07 6.05 -4.45
CA ILE A 116 -13.86 4.78 -5.14
C ILE A 116 -15.17 3.99 -5.16
N ARG A 117 -15.49 3.33 -6.28
CA ARG A 117 -16.72 2.54 -6.38
C ARG A 117 -16.45 1.12 -5.92
N GLY A 118 -16.97 0.80 -4.75
CA GLY A 118 -16.77 -0.49 -4.10
C GLY A 118 -15.63 -0.44 -3.09
N LEU A 119 -15.36 -1.58 -2.45
CA LEU A 119 -14.43 -1.69 -1.34
C LEU A 119 -13.27 -2.62 -1.74
N PRO A 120 -12.04 -2.11 -1.80
CA PRO A 120 -10.88 -2.93 -2.11
C PRO A 120 -10.36 -3.70 -0.91
N MET A 121 -9.38 -4.58 -1.17
CA MET A 121 -8.72 -5.34 -0.12
C MET A 121 -7.40 -4.69 0.30
N ALA A 122 -7.04 -4.89 1.57
CA ALA A 122 -5.74 -4.48 2.06
C ALA A 122 -4.62 -5.22 1.30
N GLY A 123 -3.61 -4.47 0.86
CA GLY A 123 -2.51 -4.98 0.05
C GLY A 123 -2.71 -4.85 -1.47
N ASP A 124 -3.88 -4.38 -1.93
CA ASP A 124 -4.11 -4.14 -3.36
C ASP A 124 -3.33 -2.93 -3.89
N ASP A 125 -3.00 -3.00 -5.19
CA ASP A 125 -2.36 -1.94 -5.95
C ASP A 125 -3.44 -0.97 -6.50
N VAL A 126 -3.24 0.33 -6.27
CA VAL A 126 -4.05 1.42 -6.83
C VAL A 126 -3.27 2.11 -7.93
N ILE A 127 -3.83 2.14 -9.14
CA ILE A 127 -3.27 2.80 -10.31
C ILE A 127 -4.12 4.02 -10.64
N VAL A 128 -3.51 5.20 -10.59
CA VAL A 128 -4.20 6.45 -10.86
C VAL A 128 -3.98 6.84 -12.32
N VAL A 129 -5.09 7.09 -13.03
CA VAL A 129 -5.13 7.40 -14.47
C VAL A 129 -5.69 8.79 -14.71
N HIS A 130 -5.44 9.34 -15.90
CA HIS A 130 -5.88 10.70 -16.25
C HIS A 130 -7.23 10.76 -16.98
N SER A 131 -7.72 9.63 -17.51
CA SER A 131 -8.97 9.56 -18.29
C SER A 131 -9.93 8.50 -17.76
N GLU A 132 -11.22 8.83 -17.71
CA GLU A 132 -12.29 7.91 -17.33
C GLU A 132 -12.42 6.73 -18.30
N GLU A 133 -12.21 6.95 -19.60
CA GLU A 133 -12.26 5.89 -20.61
C GLU A 133 -11.17 4.85 -20.36
N ARG A 134 -9.97 5.32 -20.01
CA ARG A 134 -8.84 4.45 -19.68
C ARG A 134 -9.07 3.71 -18.36
N ALA A 135 -9.71 4.36 -17.39
CA ALA A 135 -10.09 3.74 -16.13
C ALA A 135 -11.04 2.55 -16.37
N LYS A 136 -12.11 2.78 -17.15
CA LYS A 136 -13.08 1.74 -17.51
C LYS A 136 -12.46 0.62 -18.34
N PHE A 137 -11.56 0.95 -19.27
CA PHE A 137 -10.87 -0.05 -20.08
C PHE A 137 -9.99 -0.96 -19.22
N LEU A 138 -9.18 -0.38 -18.32
CA LEU A 138 -8.34 -1.13 -17.40
C LEU A 138 -9.18 -1.99 -16.46
N ASP A 139 -10.22 -1.42 -15.87
CA ASP A 139 -11.18 -2.16 -15.03
C ASP A 139 -11.75 -3.39 -15.74
N MET A 140 -12.26 -3.21 -16.96
CA MET A 140 -12.78 -4.30 -17.78
C MET A 140 -11.72 -5.37 -18.06
N CYS A 141 -10.51 -4.96 -18.44
CA CYS A 141 -9.39 -5.87 -18.69
C CYS A 141 -9.00 -6.65 -17.44
N MET A 142 -8.90 -5.99 -16.28
CA MET A 142 -8.51 -6.61 -15.01
C MET A 142 -9.59 -7.56 -14.48
N ALA A 143 -10.87 -7.21 -14.63
CA ALA A 143 -11.99 -8.09 -14.31
C ALA A 143 -11.99 -9.34 -15.19
N HIS A 144 -11.76 -9.18 -16.50
CA HIS A 144 -11.66 -10.31 -17.43
C HIS A 144 -10.45 -11.20 -17.10
N MET A 145 -9.28 -10.61 -16.84
CA MET A 145 -8.06 -11.34 -16.48
C MET A 145 -8.23 -12.14 -15.19
N THR A 146 -8.84 -11.54 -14.16
CA THR A 146 -9.14 -12.19 -12.88
C THR A 146 -10.11 -13.36 -13.07
N CYS A 147 -11.16 -13.18 -13.88
CA CYS A 147 -12.10 -14.24 -14.21
C CYS A 147 -11.44 -15.41 -14.96
N VAL A 148 -10.63 -15.11 -15.97
CA VAL A 148 -9.85 -16.12 -16.71
C VAL A 148 -8.92 -16.88 -15.78
N TYR A 149 -8.24 -16.18 -14.87
CA TYR A 149 -7.35 -16.81 -13.90
C TYR A 149 -8.12 -17.75 -12.95
N GLU A 150 -9.22 -17.29 -12.34
CA GLU A 150 -10.03 -18.16 -11.47
C GLU A 150 -10.53 -19.41 -12.20
N LEU A 151 -10.95 -19.28 -13.46
CA LEU A 151 -11.36 -20.42 -14.28
C LEU A 151 -10.22 -21.41 -14.52
N HIS A 152 -9.00 -20.92 -14.74
CA HIS A 152 -7.82 -21.76 -14.97
C HIS A 152 -7.33 -22.45 -13.69
N VAL A 153 -7.38 -21.74 -12.55
CA VAL A 153 -7.07 -22.31 -11.22
C VAL A 153 -8.10 -23.36 -10.84
N ARG A 154 -9.41 -23.10 -10.99
CA ARG A 154 -10.48 -24.08 -10.74
C ARG A 154 -10.39 -25.31 -11.64
N ARG A 155 -9.90 -25.14 -12.87
CA ARG A 155 -9.66 -26.25 -13.82
C ARG A 155 -8.32 -26.97 -13.60
N GLY A 156 -7.57 -26.61 -12.55
CA GLY A 156 -6.29 -27.25 -12.22
C GLY A 156 -5.18 -27.03 -13.23
N LYS A 157 -5.33 -26.08 -14.17
CA LYS A 157 -4.36 -25.84 -15.25
C LYS A 157 -3.18 -24.97 -14.83
N PHE A 158 -3.30 -24.23 -13.73
CA PHE A 158 -2.24 -23.38 -13.19
C PHE A 158 -2.18 -23.47 -11.66
N ALA A 159 -0.97 -23.48 -11.11
CA ALA A 159 -0.75 -23.28 -9.68
C ALA A 159 -1.00 -21.81 -9.31
N ALA A 160 -1.55 -21.57 -8.11
CA ALA A 160 -2.02 -20.26 -7.63
C ALA A 160 -0.94 -19.14 -7.53
N LYS A 161 0.31 -19.42 -7.91
CA LYS A 161 1.47 -18.52 -7.87
C LYS A 161 2.35 -18.63 -9.12
N SER A 162 1.76 -18.84 -10.30
CA SER A 162 2.54 -18.85 -11.53
C SER A 162 2.99 -17.43 -11.91
N PRO A 163 4.29 -17.20 -12.19
CA PRO A 163 4.83 -15.86 -12.45
C PRO A 163 4.28 -15.23 -13.74
N LEU A 164 3.82 -16.04 -14.69
CA LEU A 164 3.21 -15.57 -15.94
C LEU A 164 1.88 -14.84 -15.71
N VAL A 165 1.10 -15.26 -14.71
CA VAL A 165 -0.17 -14.61 -14.38
C VAL A 165 0.08 -13.27 -13.68
N THR A 166 1.07 -13.21 -12.78
CA THR A 166 1.44 -11.97 -12.10
C THR A 166 1.97 -10.91 -13.08
N LEU A 167 2.62 -11.33 -14.18
CA LEU A 167 3.15 -10.43 -15.19
C LEU A 167 2.04 -9.82 -16.07
N CYS A 168 1.00 -10.57 -16.42
CA CYS A 168 -0.15 -10.04 -17.18
C CYS A 168 -1.01 -9.04 -16.40
N ILE A 169 -1.00 -9.10 -15.07
CA ILE A 169 -1.78 -8.19 -14.19
C ILE A 169 -1.00 -6.88 -13.93
N LYS A 170 0.31 -6.87 -14.16
CA LYS A 170 1.22 -5.73 -13.88
C LYS A 170 1.69 -4.94 -15.10
N LEU A 171 1.33 -5.36 -16.31
CA LEU A 171 1.57 -4.65 -17.58
C LEU A 171 0.30 -3.93 -18.03
#